data_AF-A0AB35G158-F1
#
_entry.id   AF-A0AB35G158-F1
#
_cell.length_a   1.000
_cell.length_b   1.000
_cell.length_c   1.000
_cell.angle_alpha   90.00
_cell.angle_beta   90.00
_cell.angle_gamma   90.00
#
_symmetry.space_group_name_H-M   'P 1'
#
loop_
_entity.id
_entity.type
_entity.pdbx_description
1 polymer ?
#
loop_
_entity_poly.entity_id
_entity_poly.type
_entity_poly.pdbx_seq_one_letter_code
_entity_poly.pdbx_strand_id
1 'polypeptide(L)'
;MKTKEMIEMNNELRKNLNEENKIFYENLLLYFRIEGFTRDENKIETHLLMILQDILEAQNDGITAETYFGKNPKMIADELLAEMPRSFWEVIKTGLYVVMVYMGVSFLPALMTSGKPVDIGALGLSGLYLFGIALILFKYIGRTIYNVNIMIQNKILKFLAAFIAVSIGIAPVTLIGILVKTPVRFQLDGWFGIIVIILGLLIGSFFFIRQKDKTFGWPFAIYLGGAGALGIMTRLPKIGHLLMATQKGRYIVVSIIIVLLMVFWLWNIIVAKKLKKIDEIK
;
A
#
# COMPACT_ATOMS: atom_id res chain seq x y z
N MET A 1 3.89 16.54 -19.64
CA MET A 1 3.42 16.67 -18.24
C MET A 1 3.91 15.47 -17.45
N LYS A 2 4.35 15.63 -16.20
CA LYS A 2 4.76 14.46 -15.38
C LYS A 2 3.53 13.68 -14.96
N THR A 3 3.64 12.34 -14.88
CA THR A 3 2.52 11.46 -14.50
C THR A 3 1.81 11.90 -13.21
N LYS A 4 2.58 12.33 -12.20
CA LYS A 4 2.00 12.84 -10.95
C LYS A 4 1.15 14.10 -11.14
N GLU A 5 1.58 15.03 -11.99
CA GLU A 5 0.82 16.25 -12.31
C GLU A 5 -0.48 15.87 -13.04
N MET A 6 -0.44 14.84 -13.89
CA MET A 6 -1.62 14.33 -14.58
C MET A 6 -2.65 13.77 -13.61
N ILE A 7 -2.20 12.94 -12.66
CA ILE A 7 -3.07 12.38 -11.62
C ILE A 7 -3.67 13.48 -10.74
N GLU A 8 -2.86 14.47 -10.33
CA GLU A 8 -3.34 15.62 -9.55
C GLU A 8 -4.39 16.42 -10.33
N MET A 9 -4.14 16.74 -11.61
CA MET A 9 -5.10 17.43 -12.48
C MET A 9 -6.37 16.63 -12.72
N ASN A 10 -6.25 15.31 -12.88
CA ASN A 10 -7.38 14.41 -13.06
C ASN A 10 -8.33 14.46 -11.86
N ASN A 11 -7.76 14.39 -10.65
CA ASN A 11 -8.52 14.45 -9.40
C ASN A 11 -9.24 15.79 -9.21
N GLU A 12 -8.67 16.89 -9.69
CA GLU A 12 -9.32 18.21 -9.63
C GLU A 12 -10.45 18.33 -10.67
N LEU A 13 -10.18 18.01 -11.94
CA LEU A 13 -11.17 18.12 -13.02
C LEU A 13 -12.37 17.19 -12.81
N ARG A 14 -12.15 15.99 -12.26
CA ARG A 14 -13.22 15.01 -12.00
C ARG A 14 -14.30 15.53 -11.05
N LYS A 15 -13.99 16.51 -10.20
CA LYS A 15 -14.97 17.13 -9.30
C LYS A 15 -16.05 17.94 -10.03
N ASN A 16 -15.80 18.30 -11.29
CA ASN A 16 -16.72 19.09 -12.11
C ASN A 16 -17.70 18.22 -12.93
N LEU A 17 -17.59 16.90 -12.84
CA LEU A 17 -18.53 15.98 -13.49
C LEU A 17 -19.86 15.96 -12.72
N ASN A 18 -20.96 15.88 -13.45
CA ASN A 18 -22.25 15.48 -12.89
C ASN A 18 -22.22 14.00 -12.47
N GLU A 19 -23.19 13.56 -11.67
CA GLU A 19 -23.18 12.21 -11.09
C GLU A 19 -23.15 11.08 -12.13
N GLU A 20 -23.91 11.20 -13.22
CA GLU A 20 -23.95 10.20 -14.29
C GLU A 20 -22.59 10.04 -14.98
N ASN A 21 -22.00 11.16 -15.42
CA ASN A 21 -20.71 11.18 -16.10
C ASN A 21 -19.57 10.79 -15.15
N LYS A 22 -19.69 11.12 -13.86
CA LYS A 22 -18.72 10.73 -12.83
C LYS A 22 -18.70 9.22 -12.64
N ILE A 23 -19.85 8.57 -12.55
CA ILE A 23 -19.93 7.10 -12.46
C ILE A 23 -19.31 6.45 -13.70
N PHE A 24 -19.65 6.95 -14.89
CA PHE A 24 -19.08 6.47 -16.15
C PHE A 24 -17.55 6.56 -16.14
N TYR A 25 -17.02 7.75 -15.82
CA TYR A 25 -15.59 8.02 -15.85
C TYR A 25 -14.82 7.30 -14.76
N GLU A 26 -15.34 7.20 -13.54
CA GLU A 26 -14.67 6.49 -12.44
C GLU A 26 -14.54 4.99 -12.71
N ASN A 27 -15.55 4.38 -13.33
CA ASN A 27 -15.48 2.99 -13.77
C ASN A 27 -14.41 2.80 -14.86
N LEU A 28 -14.39 3.68 -15.88
CA LEU A 28 -13.37 3.68 -16.94
C LEU A 28 -11.96 3.81 -16.33
N LEU A 29 -11.77 4.81 -15.47
CA LEU A 29 -10.50 5.14 -14.84
C LEU A 29 -9.96 3.97 -14.01
N LEU A 30 -10.82 3.35 -13.21
CA LEU A 30 -10.42 2.22 -12.37
C LEU A 30 -10.00 1.02 -13.23
N TYR A 31 -10.83 0.63 -14.21
CA TYR A 31 -10.53 -0.51 -15.06
C TYR A 31 -9.29 -0.28 -15.93
N PHE A 32 -9.18 0.89 -16.55
CA PHE A 32 -8.07 1.22 -17.44
C PHE A 32 -6.72 1.24 -16.72
N ARG A 33 -6.66 1.73 -15.47
CA ARG A 33 -5.44 1.65 -14.65
C ARG A 33 -5.08 0.22 -14.26
N ILE A 34 -6.08 -0.60 -13.91
CA ILE A 34 -5.87 -1.99 -13.47
C ILE A 34 -5.39 -2.86 -14.64
N GLU A 35 -6.11 -2.88 -15.74
CA GLU A 35 -5.76 -3.68 -16.92
C GLU A 35 -4.56 -3.08 -17.68
N GLY A 36 -4.38 -1.77 -17.57
CA GLY A 36 -3.23 -1.02 -18.07
C GLY A 36 -1.96 -1.14 -17.24
N PHE A 37 -1.95 -1.89 -16.13
CA PHE A 37 -0.80 -2.01 -15.23
C PHE A 37 0.51 -2.45 -15.91
N THR A 38 0.41 -3.19 -17.02
CA THR A 38 1.57 -3.65 -17.80
C THR A 38 1.99 -2.67 -18.90
N ARG A 39 1.40 -1.48 -18.96
CA ARG A 39 1.60 -0.46 -19.99
C ARG A 39 2.33 0.75 -19.41
N ASP A 40 2.74 1.64 -20.30
CA ASP A 40 3.33 2.91 -19.90
C ASP A 40 2.33 3.77 -19.12
N GLU A 41 2.63 4.00 -17.83
CA GLU A 41 1.78 4.77 -16.91
C GLU A 41 1.53 6.20 -17.42
N ASN A 42 2.50 6.83 -18.09
CA ASN A 42 2.34 8.17 -18.64
C ASN A 42 1.29 8.18 -19.76
N LYS A 43 1.32 7.17 -20.64
CA LYS A 43 0.29 7.01 -21.68
C LYS A 43 -1.09 6.77 -21.08
N ILE A 44 -1.19 5.87 -20.10
CA ILE A 44 -2.46 5.61 -19.39
C ILE A 44 -3.04 6.91 -18.84
N GLU A 45 -2.28 7.68 -18.06
CA GLU A 45 -2.75 8.92 -17.46
C GLU A 45 -3.05 10.03 -18.48
N THR A 46 -2.34 10.05 -19.61
CA THR A 46 -2.64 10.99 -20.72
C THR A 46 -4.02 10.69 -21.31
N HIS A 47 -4.30 9.43 -21.66
CA HIS A 47 -5.62 9.06 -22.19
C HIS A 47 -6.75 9.31 -21.20
N LEU A 48 -6.53 9.03 -19.91
CA LEU A 48 -7.53 9.34 -18.88
C LEU A 48 -7.87 10.82 -18.81
N LEU A 49 -6.87 11.70 -18.91
CA LEU A 49 -7.12 13.14 -18.94
C LEU A 49 -7.84 13.60 -20.20
N MET A 50 -7.47 13.09 -21.37
CA MET A 50 -8.14 13.44 -22.63
C MET A 50 -9.63 13.06 -22.56
N ILE A 51 -9.92 11.81 -22.17
CA ILE A 51 -11.31 11.34 -22.02
C ILE A 51 -12.07 12.19 -21.00
N LEU A 52 -11.46 12.55 -19.87
CA LEU A 52 -12.09 13.40 -18.88
C LEU A 52 -12.45 14.79 -19.44
N GLN A 53 -11.57 15.36 -20.27
CA GLN A 53 -11.81 16.64 -20.92
C GLN A 53 -12.95 16.55 -21.95
N ASP A 54 -12.95 15.50 -22.78
CA ASP A 54 -14.01 15.25 -23.76
C ASP A 54 -15.37 15.09 -23.07
N ILE A 55 -15.41 14.39 -21.92
CA ILE A 55 -16.64 14.25 -21.11
C ILE A 55 -17.10 15.62 -20.59
N LEU A 56 -16.19 16.45 -20.10
CA LEU A 56 -16.53 17.78 -19.59
C LEU A 56 -17.06 18.69 -20.69
N GLU A 57 -16.49 18.62 -21.90
CA GLU A 57 -16.97 19.35 -23.07
C GLU A 57 -18.37 18.88 -23.48
N ALA A 58 -18.57 17.57 -23.65
CA ALA A 58 -19.88 16.99 -23.95
C ALA A 58 -20.93 17.34 -22.87
N GLN A 59 -20.53 17.34 -21.60
CA GLN A 59 -21.40 17.73 -20.49
C GLN A 59 -21.83 19.19 -20.56
N ASN A 60 -20.96 20.10 -21.00
CA ASN A 60 -21.31 21.51 -21.20
C ASN A 60 -22.34 21.69 -22.33
N ASP A 61 -22.32 20.80 -23.32
CA ASP A 61 -23.32 20.74 -24.39
C ASP A 61 -24.59 19.96 -23.99
N GLY A 62 -24.69 19.49 -22.74
CA GLY A 62 -25.82 18.72 -22.23
C GLY A 62 -25.86 17.26 -22.70
N ILE A 63 -24.74 16.74 -23.21
CA ILE A 63 -24.59 15.37 -23.71
C ILE A 63 -23.95 14.50 -22.62
N THR A 64 -24.51 13.31 -22.39
CA THR A 64 -23.94 12.35 -21.43
C THR A 64 -22.73 11.62 -22.05
N ALA A 65 -21.78 11.18 -21.21
CA ALA A 65 -20.57 10.49 -21.67
C ALA A 65 -20.90 9.23 -22.49
N GLU A 66 -21.88 8.45 -22.04
CA GLU A 66 -22.32 7.24 -22.75
C GLU A 66 -22.88 7.57 -24.14
N THR A 67 -23.61 8.69 -24.27
CA THR A 67 -24.14 9.15 -25.55
C THR A 67 -23.03 9.67 -26.46
N TYR A 68 -22.10 10.46 -25.92
CA TYR A 68 -20.97 11.04 -26.67
C TYR A 68 -20.05 9.97 -27.26
N PHE A 69 -19.66 8.97 -26.45
CA PHE A 69 -18.77 7.90 -26.92
C PHE A 69 -19.52 6.76 -27.62
N GLY A 70 -20.83 6.64 -27.43
CA GLY A 70 -21.65 5.54 -27.96
C GLY A 70 -21.21 4.15 -27.47
N LYS A 71 -20.40 4.09 -26.41
CA LYS A 71 -19.76 2.89 -25.88
C LYS A 71 -19.76 2.94 -24.36
N ASN A 72 -19.83 1.76 -23.74
CA ASN A 72 -19.65 1.67 -22.30
C ASN A 72 -18.17 1.90 -21.91
N PRO A 73 -17.89 2.26 -20.64
CA PRO A 73 -16.54 2.53 -20.14
C PRO A 73 -15.51 1.44 -20.44
N LYS A 74 -15.94 0.17 -20.38
CA LYS A 74 -15.06 -0.98 -20.57
C LYS A 74 -14.58 -1.11 -22.00
N MET A 75 -15.49 -0.96 -22.97
CA MET A 75 -15.15 -1.05 -24.39
C MET A 75 -14.14 0.01 -24.80
N ILE A 76 -14.32 1.25 -24.32
CA ILE A 76 -13.38 2.34 -24.57
C ILE A 76 -11.99 1.98 -24.02
N ALA A 77 -11.94 1.50 -22.77
CA ALA A 77 -10.69 1.10 -22.15
C ALA A 77 -10.02 -0.09 -22.88
N ASP A 78 -10.78 -1.10 -23.27
CA ASP A 78 -10.27 -2.28 -23.99
C ASP A 78 -9.65 -1.90 -25.35
N GLU A 79 -10.30 -1.02 -26.10
CA GLU A 79 -9.80 -0.50 -27.39
C GLU A 79 -8.49 0.27 -27.20
N LEU A 80 -8.44 1.21 -26.25
CA LEU A 80 -7.23 1.97 -25.95
C LEU A 80 -6.07 1.08 -25.47
N LEU A 81 -6.36 0.06 -24.67
CA LEU A 81 -5.34 -0.89 -24.21
C LEU A 81 -4.83 -1.79 -25.34
N ALA A 82 -5.65 -2.07 -26.36
CA ALA A 82 -5.25 -2.86 -27.52
C ALA A 82 -4.19 -2.13 -28.37
N GLU A 83 -4.26 -0.80 -28.43
CA GLU A 83 -3.33 0.04 -29.20
C GLU A 83 -2.00 0.31 -28.49
N MET A 84 -1.96 0.14 -27.16
CA MET A 84 -0.71 0.30 -26.41
C MET A 84 0.17 -0.94 -26.56
N PRO A 85 1.50 -0.84 -26.41
CA PRO A 85 2.40 -1.99 -26.24
C PRO A 85 2.52 -2.40 -24.78
N ARG A 86 2.71 -3.71 -24.49
CA ARG A 86 2.98 -4.21 -23.12
C ARG A 86 4.47 -4.05 -22.82
N SER A 87 4.78 -3.73 -21.56
CA SER A 87 6.15 -3.61 -21.06
C SER A 87 6.33 -4.47 -19.81
N PHE A 88 7.19 -5.47 -19.91
CA PHE A 88 7.60 -6.27 -18.76
C PHE A 88 8.37 -5.44 -17.72
N TRP A 89 9.04 -4.39 -18.16
CA TRP A 89 9.79 -3.49 -17.27
C TRP A 89 8.89 -2.72 -16.30
N GLU A 90 7.67 -2.36 -16.70
CA GLU A 90 6.71 -1.69 -15.79
C GLU A 90 6.27 -2.62 -14.66
N VAL A 91 6.12 -3.92 -14.97
CA VAL A 91 5.81 -4.95 -13.98
C VAL A 91 6.97 -5.12 -13.00
N ILE A 92 8.22 -5.21 -13.50
CA ILE A 92 9.41 -5.30 -12.64
C ILE A 92 9.53 -4.07 -11.75
N LYS A 93 9.44 -2.87 -12.33
CA LYS A 93 9.58 -1.60 -11.61
C LYS A 93 8.57 -1.50 -10.48
N THR A 94 7.31 -1.84 -10.76
CA THR A 94 6.26 -1.81 -9.73
C THR A 94 6.46 -2.92 -8.69
N GLY A 95 6.83 -4.12 -9.11
CA GLY A 95 7.16 -5.22 -8.20
C GLY A 95 8.30 -4.85 -7.25
N LEU A 96 9.38 -4.27 -7.78
CA LEU A 96 10.49 -3.78 -6.98
C LEU A 96 10.04 -2.68 -6.01
N TYR A 97 9.20 -1.74 -6.45
CA TYR A 97 8.65 -0.72 -5.57
C TYR A 97 7.87 -1.34 -4.39
N VAL A 98 6.98 -2.31 -4.65
CA VAL A 98 6.21 -3.00 -3.61
C VAL A 98 7.13 -3.74 -2.63
N VAL A 99 8.12 -4.47 -3.15
CA VAL A 99 9.13 -5.18 -2.34
C VAL A 99 9.90 -4.18 -1.46
N MET A 100 10.39 -3.08 -2.03
CA MET A 100 11.17 -2.07 -1.32
C MET A 100 10.35 -1.35 -0.24
N VAL A 101 9.08 -1.03 -0.51
CA VAL A 101 8.17 -0.44 0.49
C VAL A 101 7.93 -1.43 1.63
N TYR A 102 7.63 -2.69 1.33
CA TYR A 102 7.45 -3.71 2.36
C TYR A 102 8.70 -3.90 3.22
N MET A 103 9.88 -4.00 2.58
CA MET A 103 11.16 -4.11 3.26
C MET A 103 11.40 -2.89 4.15
N GLY A 104 11.18 -1.67 3.64
CA GLY A 104 11.37 -0.43 4.42
C GLY A 104 10.49 -0.36 5.66
N VAL A 105 9.21 -0.74 5.56
CA VAL A 105 8.28 -0.74 6.70
C VAL A 105 8.56 -1.88 7.68
N SER A 106 9.10 -3.02 7.21
CA SER A 106 9.33 -4.21 8.04
C SER A 106 10.73 -4.25 8.66
N PHE A 107 11.68 -3.47 8.16
CA PHE A 107 13.08 -3.52 8.56
C PHE A 107 13.32 -3.08 10.01
N LEU A 108 12.79 -1.92 10.43
CA LEU A 108 12.93 -1.45 11.81
C LEU A 108 12.20 -2.36 12.82
N PRO A 109 10.98 -2.85 12.56
CA PRO A 109 10.35 -3.87 13.38
C PRO A 109 11.18 -5.16 13.54
N ALA A 110 11.82 -5.63 12.45
CA ALA A 110 12.72 -6.79 12.51
C ALA A 110 13.94 -6.57 13.43
N LEU A 111 14.27 -5.31 13.72
CA LEU A 111 15.36 -4.89 14.60
C LEU A 111 14.92 -4.55 16.02
N MET A 112 13.63 -4.69 16.40
CA MET A 112 13.18 -4.35 17.76
C MET A 112 13.89 -5.17 18.86
N THR A 113 14.30 -6.40 18.55
CA THR A 113 15.02 -7.29 19.47
C THR A 113 16.46 -7.51 19.01
N SER A 114 17.40 -7.55 19.96
CA SER A 114 18.78 -8.00 19.74
C SER A 114 18.90 -9.53 19.81
N GLY A 115 20.02 -10.07 19.33
CA GLY A 115 20.36 -11.50 19.39
C GLY A 115 19.71 -12.37 18.31
N LYS A 116 18.86 -11.80 17.46
CA LYS A 116 18.31 -12.48 16.28
C LYS A 116 18.86 -11.83 15.00
N PRO A 117 19.39 -12.61 14.05
CA PRO A 117 19.82 -12.07 12.77
C PRO A 117 18.61 -11.57 11.98
N VAL A 118 18.79 -10.48 11.25
CA VAL A 118 17.78 -10.00 10.29
C VAL A 118 18.02 -10.71 8.96
N ASP A 119 17.00 -11.44 8.48
CA ASP A 119 17.03 -12.16 7.22
C ASP A 119 16.45 -11.29 6.11
N ILE A 120 17.32 -10.59 5.38
CA ILE A 120 16.95 -9.66 4.31
C ILE A 120 16.34 -10.42 3.13
N GLY A 121 16.83 -11.63 2.86
CA GLY A 121 16.26 -12.48 1.81
C GLY A 121 14.83 -12.90 2.13
N ALA A 122 14.53 -13.27 3.39
CA ALA A 122 13.16 -13.59 3.80
C ALA A 122 12.23 -12.36 3.71
N LEU A 123 12.70 -11.16 4.07
CA LEU A 123 11.94 -9.92 3.85
C LEU A 123 11.67 -9.67 2.36
N GLY A 124 12.65 -9.90 1.49
CA GLY A 124 12.48 -9.79 0.04
C GLY A 124 11.45 -10.78 -0.50
N LEU A 125 11.51 -12.05 -0.07
CA LEU A 125 10.54 -13.08 -0.45
C LEU A 125 9.12 -12.76 0.03
N SER A 126 8.97 -12.24 1.25
CA SER A 126 7.68 -11.75 1.75
C SER A 126 7.14 -10.59 0.92
N GLY A 127 8.00 -9.65 0.50
CA GLY A 127 7.62 -8.58 -0.42
C GLY A 127 7.16 -9.09 -1.78
N LEU A 128 7.86 -10.08 -2.34
CA LEU A 128 7.49 -10.72 -3.61
C LEU A 128 6.16 -11.47 -3.51
N TYR A 129 5.92 -12.15 -2.37
CA TYR A 129 4.64 -12.78 -2.09
C TYR A 129 3.50 -11.75 -2.10
N LEU A 130 3.67 -10.63 -1.39
CA LEU A 130 2.67 -9.55 -1.36
C LEU A 130 2.45 -8.94 -2.75
N PHE A 131 3.49 -8.81 -3.56
CA PHE A 131 3.35 -8.37 -4.94
C PHE A 131 2.50 -9.35 -5.77
N GLY A 132 2.74 -10.66 -5.64
CA GLY A 132 1.91 -11.69 -6.27
C GLY A 132 0.44 -11.60 -5.84
N ILE A 133 0.17 -11.40 -4.56
CA ILE A 133 -1.18 -11.16 -4.04
C ILE A 133 -1.80 -9.90 -4.63
N ALA A 134 -1.05 -8.80 -4.73
CA ALA A 134 -1.53 -7.56 -5.33
C ALA A 134 -1.96 -7.76 -6.80
N LEU A 135 -1.19 -8.52 -7.59
CA LEU A 135 -1.56 -8.86 -8.98
C LEU A 135 -2.83 -9.69 -9.07
N ILE A 136 -3.02 -10.65 -8.15
CA ILE A 136 -4.25 -11.45 -8.07
C ILE A 136 -5.44 -10.54 -7.74
N LEU A 137 -5.28 -9.62 -6.78
CA LEU A 137 -6.32 -8.66 -6.40
C LEU A 137 -6.65 -7.70 -7.55
N PHE A 138 -5.67 -7.19 -8.27
CA PHE A 138 -5.88 -6.35 -9.45
C PHE A 138 -6.71 -7.09 -10.51
N LYS A 139 -6.32 -8.32 -10.86
CA LYS A 139 -7.06 -9.14 -11.81
C LYS A 139 -8.48 -9.47 -11.34
N TYR A 140 -8.66 -9.68 -10.03
CA TYR A 140 -9.98 -9.89 -9.44
C TYR A 140 -10.85 -8.64 -9.59
N ILE A 141 -10.34 -7.47 -9.17
CA ILE A 141 -11.06 -6.20 -9.23
C ILE A 141 -11.42 -5.86 -10.69
N GLY A 142 -10.46 -5.93 -11.62
CA GLY A 142 -10.68 -5.66 -13.05
C GLY A 142 -11.82 -6.48 -13.66
N ARG A 143 -11.94 -7.76 -13.26
CA ARG A 143 -13.05 -8.62 -13.67
C ARG A 143 -14.37 -8.25 -13.00
N THR A 144 -14.35 -7.89 -11.72
CA THR A 144 -15.57 -7.67 -10.95
C THR A 144 -16.20 -6.30 -11.16
N ILE A 145 -15.45 -5.27 -11.58
CA ILE A 145 -15.95 -3.89 -11.79
C ILE A 145 -17.19 -3.88 -12.69
N TYR A 146 -17.21 -4.71 -13.74
CA TYR A 146 -18.31 -4.72 -14.71
C TYR A 146 -19.22 -5.96 -14.61
N ASN A 147 -18.80 -7.03 -13.92
CA ASN A 147 -19.48 -8.32 -14.05
C ASN A 147 -20.16 -8.85 -12.78
N VAL A 148 -20.02 -8.23 -11.60
CA VAL A 148 -20.32 -9.02 -10.39
C VAL A 148 -21.09 -8.31 -9.27
N ASN A 149 -22.35 -8.75 -9.13
CA ASN A 149 -23.09 -8.80 -7.88
C ASN A 149 -22.76 -10.11 -7.12
N ILE A 150 -21.64 -10.19 -6.40
CA ILE A 150 -21.41 -11.28 -5.41
C ILE A 150 -22.13 -10.85 -4.13
N MET A 151 -23.39 -11.27 -3.99
CA MET A 151 -24.12 -11.10 -2.74
C MET A 151 -24.05 -12.38 -1.92
N ILE A 152 -22.96 -12.56 -1.17
CA ILE A 152 -22.98 -13.53 -0.06
C ILE A 152 -23.94 -12.96 1.00
N GLN A 153 -25.19 -13.42 1.07
CA GLN A 153 -26.17 -12.80 1.96
C GLN A 153 -25.93 -13.13 3.44
N ASN A 154 -25.39 -14.32 3.74
CA ASN A 154 -25.13 -14.76 5.11
C ASN A 154 -23.96 -13.99 5.75
N LYS A 155 -24.24 -13.30 6.87
CA LYS A 155 -23.24 -12.53 7.64
C LYS A 155 -22.04 -13.36 8.08
N ILE A 156 -22.26 -14.61 8.48
CA ILE A 156 -21.18 -15.51 8.94
C ILE A 156 -20.29 -15.89 7.75
N LEU A 157 -20.88 -16.23 6.60
CA LEU A 157 -20.12 -16.62 5.42
C LEU A 157 -19.34 -15.44 4.84
N LYS A 158 -19.90 -14.23 4.86
CA LYS A 158 -19.18 -12.98 4.55
C LYS A 158 -17.98 -12.77 5.46
N PHE A 159 -18.17 -12.92 6.77
CA PHE A 159 -17.09 -12.78 7.74
C PHE A 159 -16.00 -13.82 7.52
N LEU A 160 -16.37 -15.09 7.32
CA LEU A 160 -15.42 -16.18 7.09
C LEU A 160 -14.63 -15.97 5.78
N ALA A 161 -15.31 -15.55 4.70
CA ALA A 161 -14.65 -15.23 3.44
C ALA A 161 -13.64 -14.08 3.59
N ALA A 162 -14.02 -13.01 4.30
CA ALA A 162 -13.12 -11.90 4.60
C ALA A 162 -11.93 -12.34 5.48
N PHE A 163 -12.18 -13.17 6.49
CA PHE A 163 -11.14 -13.72 7.35
C PHE A 163 -10.13 -14.55 6.55
N ILE A 164 -10.61 -15.49 5.73
CA ILE A 164 -9.76 -16.32 4.86
C ILE A 164 -8.94 -15.44 3.91
N ALA A 165 -9.55 -14.44 3.29
CA ALA A 165 -8.86 -13.53 2.38
C ALA A 165 -7.71 -12.78 3.09
N VAL A 166 -7.96 -12.26 4.30
CA VAL A 166 -6.93 -11.59 5.12
C VAL A 166 -5.85 -12.57 5.56
N SER A 167 -6.22 -13.80 5.97
CA SER A 167 -5.26 -14.85 6.36
C SER A 167 -4.35 -15.24 5.20
N ILE A 168 -4.87 -15.35 3.98
CA ILE A 168 -4.05 -15.61 2.78
C ILE A 168 -3.05 -14.47 2.58
N GLY A 169 -3.42 -13.22 2.83
CA GLY A 169 -2.47 -12.10 2.74
C GLY A 169 -1.37 -12.13 3.81
N ILE A 170 -1.72 -12.41 5.07
CA ILE A 170 -0.82 -12.21 6.22
C ILE A 170 -0.06 -13.46 6.63
N ALA A 171 -0.70 -14.63 6.67
CA ALA A 171 -0.10 -15.84 7.25
C ALA A 171 1.15 -16.33 6.49
N PRO A 172 1.19 -16.32 5.14
CA PRO A 172 2.39 -16.72 4.43
C PRO A 172 3.58 -15.78 4.66
N VAL A 173 3.33 -14.48 4.83
CA VAL A 173 4.38 -13.51 5.18
C VAL A 173 5.02 -13.83 6.53
N THR A 174 4.23 -14.20 7.54
CA THR A 174 4.75 -14.59 8.84
C THR A 174 5.45 -15.95 8.80
N LEU A 175 4.89 -16.91 8.06
CA LEU A 175 5.49 -18.24 7.85
C LEU A 175 6.82 -18.16 7.11
N ILE A 176 6.95 -17.33 6.07
CA ILE A 176 8.22 -17.08 5.39
C ILE A 176 9.26 -16.58 6.39
N GLY A 177 8.92 -15.60 7.23
CA GLY A 177 9.83 -15.05 8.23
C GLY A 177 10.29 -16.06 9.30
N ILE A 178 9.48 -17.09 9.61
CA ILE A 178 9.78 -18.10 10.62
C ILE A 178 10.51 -19.31 10.03
N LEU A 179 10.04 -19.81 8.88
CA LEU A 179 10.43 -21.09 8.30
C LEU A 179 11.57 -20.94 7.28
N VAL A 180 11.56 -19.86 6.49
CA VAL A 180 12.53 -19.68 5.41
C VAL A 180 13.81 -19.08 5.97
N LYS A 181 14.93 -19.74 5.67
CA LYS A 181 16.25 -19.30 6.10
C LYS A 181 17.15 -19.06 4.90
N THR A 182 17.39 -17.80 4.56
CA THR A 182 18.19 -17.43 3.38
C THR A 182 19.66 -17.18 3.75
N PRO A 183 20.60 -17.21 2.80
CA PRO A 183 22.00 -16.86 3.07
C PRO A 183 22.19 -15.35 3.36
N VAL A 184 21.20 -14.50 3.08
CA VAL A 184 21.31 -13.04 3.20
C VAL A 184 20.88 -12.59 4.60
N ARG A 185 21.64 -13.02 5.61
CA ARG A 185 21.37 -12.75 7.03
C ARG A 185 22.47 -11.91 7.64
N PHE A 186 22.08 -10.89 8.38
CA PHE A 186 23.03 -10.02 9.08
C PHE A 186 22.74 -10.03 10.56
N GLN A 187 23.79 -10.30 11.34
CA GLN A 187 23.75 -10.16 12.79
C GLN A 187 24.02 -8.70 13.14
N LEU A 188 22.95 -7.98 13.48
CA LEU A 188 22.98 -6.56 13.75
C LEU A 188 22.89 -6.33 15.26
N ASP A 189 23.90 -6.77 16.00
CA ASP A 189 24.01 -6.64 17.46
C ASP A 189 24.92 -5.46 17.87
N GLY A 190 24.78 -5.03 19.13
CA GLY A 190 25.61 -3.97 19.72
C GLY A 190 25.57 -2.64 18.95
N TRP A 191 26.70 -1.94 18.93
CA TRP A 191 26.82 -0.60 18.34
C TRP A 191 26.56 -0.57 16.83
N PHE A 192 26.96 -1.61 16.09
CA PHE A 192 26.71 -1.67 14.66
C PHE A 192 25.20 -1.71 14.36
N GLY A 193 24.45 -2.52 15.09
CA GLY A 193 22.98 -2.53 14.98
C GLY A 193 22.34 -1.18 15.33
N ILE A 194 22.85 -0.49 16.35
CA ILE A 194 22.37 0.86 16.73
C ILE A 194 22.59 1.86 15.59
N ILE A 195 23.77 1.87 14.96
CA ILE A 195 24.07 2.75 13.82
C ILE A 195 23.09 2.49 12.67
N VAL A 196 22.85 1.22 12.32
CA VAL A 196 21.90 0.84 11.27
C VAL A 196 20.47 1.31 11.58
N ILE A 197 20.03 1.18 12.84
CA ILE A 197 18.71 1.67 13.27
C ILE A 197 18.62 3.20 13.12
N ILE A 198 19.64 3.93 13.57
CA ILE A 198 19.68 5.40 13.45
C ILE A 198 19.63 5.82 11.98
N LEU A 199 20.40 5.18 11.10
CA LEU A 199 20.35 5.46 9.66
C LEU A 199 18.96 5.17 9.08
N GLY A 200 18.33 4.05 9.46
CA GLY A 200 16.97 3.72 9.03
C GLY A 200 15.94 4.75 9.48
N LEU A 201 16.05 5.24 10.72
CA LEU A 201 15.20 6.32 11.25
C LEU A 201 15.42 7.63 10.49
N LEU A 202 16.67 8.01 10.22
CA LEU A 202 16.99 9.23 9.45
C LEU A 202 16.42 9.17 8.03
N ILE A 203 16.56 8.04 7.35
CA ILE A 203 15.98 7.81 6.01
C ILE A 203 14.45 7.90 6.08
N GLY A 204 13.82 7.23 7.06
CA GLY A 204 12.38 7.28 7.27
C GLY A 204 11.87 8.70 7.54
N SER A 205 12.55 9.45 8.41
CA SER A 205 12.22 10.85 8.71
C SER A 205 12.36 11.75 7.49
N PHE A 206 13.41 11.57 6.67
CA PHE A 206 13.59 12.32 5.43
C PHE A 206 12.43 12.11 4.46
N PHE A 207 12.01 10.86 4.24
CA PHE A 207 10.85 10.57 3.40
C PHE A 207 9.55 11.13 4.00
N PHE A 208 9.35 11.01 5.30
CA PHE A 208 8.17 11.51 5.99
C PHE A 208 8.02 13.04 5.89
N ILE A 209 9.13 13.79 6.04
CA ILE A 209 9.11 15.26 5.92
C ILE A 209 8.71 15.72 4.52
N ARG A 210 9.07 14.94 3.48
CA ARG A 210 8.76 15.24 2.07
C ARG A 210 7.34 14.88 1.63
N GLN A 211 6.56 14.19 2.47
CA GLN A 211 5.16 13.90 2.16
C GLN A 211 4.32 15.18 2.22
N LYS A 212 3.61 15.49 1.12
CA LYS A 212 2.64 16.61 1.06
C LYS A 212 1.49 16.38 2.05
N ASP A 213 0.92 15.18 2.03
CA ASP A 213 -0.09 14.73 2.99
C ASP A 213 0.51 13.69 3.94
N LYS A 214 0.48 14.00 5.24
CA LYS A 214 1.04 13.17 6.32
C LYS A 214 -0.03 12.37 7.06
N THR A 215 -1.30 12.46 6.65
CA THR A 215 -2.44 11.86 7.35
C THR A 215 -2.25 10.37 7.57
N PHE A 216 -1.84 9.63 6.54
CA PHE A 216 -1.51 8.21 6.66
C PHE A 216 -0.08 7.94 7.15
N GLY A 217 0.85 8.91 7.01
CA GLY A 217 2.24 8.73 7.41
C GLY A 217 2.44 8.73 8.94
N TRP A 218 1.64 9.47 9.70
CA TRP A 218 1.80 9.61 11.15
C TRP A 218 1.75 8.28 11.93
N PRO A 219 0.76 7.39 11.74
CA PRO A 219 0.76 6.07 12.37
C PRO A 219 2.08 5.32 12.17
N PHE A 220 2.58 5.25 10.93
CA PHE A 220 3.82 4.56 10.61
C PHE A 220 5.03 5.25 11.23
N ALA A 221 5.09 6.59 11.20
CA ALA A 221 6.20 7.34 11.80
C ALA A 221 6.32 7.08 13.32
N ILE A 222 5.18 7.07 14.03
CA ILE A 222 5.14 6.78 15.48
C ILE A 222 5.56 5.34 15.75
N TYR A 223 4.99 4.39 14.99
CA TYR A 223 5.30 2.96 15.16
C TYR A 223 6.77 2.66 14.85
N LEU A 224 7.30 3.15 13.73
CA LEU A 224 8.69 2.94 13.32
C LEU A 224 9.68 3.68 14.23
N GLY A 225 9.33 4.87 14.71
CA GLY A 225 10.10 5.58 15.73
C GLY A 225 10.19 4.80 17.03
N GLY A 226 9.06 4.27 17.52
CA GLY A 226 9.01 3.40 18.69
C GLY A 226 9.78 2.08 18.49
N ALA A 227 9.67 1.48 17.30
CA ALA A 227 10.42 0.29 16.91
C ALA A 227 11.93 0.51 16.98
N GLY A 228 12.40 1.62 16.40
CA GLY A 228 13.81 2.01 16.43
C GLY A 228 14.29 2.30 17.85
N ALA A 229 13.52 3.04 18.65
CA ALA A 229 13.86 3.31 20.05
C ALA A 229 14.01 2.01 20.86
N LEU A 230 13.06 1.09 20.73
CA LEU A 230 13.13 -0.22 21.39
C LEU A 230 14.33 -1.05 20.89
N GLY A 231 14.59 -1.03 19.58
CA GLY A 231 15.74 -1.70 18.97
C GLY A 231 17.09 -1.17 19.49
N ILE A 232 17.19 0.14 19.78
CA ILE A 232 18.36 0.74 20.41
C ILE A 232 18.46 0.29 21.87
N MET A 233 17.36 0.36 22.63
CA MET A 233 17.33 -0.04 24.05
C MET A 233 17.79 -1.49 24.26
N THR A 234 17.35 -2.42 23.40
CA THR A 234 17.73 -3.84 23.49
C THR A 234 19.18 -4.13 23.14
N ARG A 235 19.91 -3.17 22.54
CA ARG A 235 21.32 -3.31 22.14
C ARG A 235 22.31 -2.58 23.05
N LEU A 236 21.82 -1.71 23.94
CA LEU A 236 22.69 -1.01 24.89
C LEU A 236 23.24 -1.97 25.95
N PRO A 237 24.51 -1.87 26.38
CA PRO A 237 25.13 -2.87 27.27
C PRO A 237 24.37 -3.13 28.58
N LYS A 238 23.97 -2.07 29.31
CA LYS A 238 23.27 -2.21 30.60
C LYS A 238 21.77 -2.49 30.41
N ILE A 239 21.12 -1.71 29.55
CA ILE A 239 19.66 -1.77 29.32
C ILE A 239 19.29 -3.05 28.58
N GLY A 240 20.04 -3.38 27.52
CA GLY A 240 19.84 -4.59 26.73
C GLY A 240 20.01 -5.86 27.55
N HIS A 241 21.01 -5.93 28.43
CA HIS A 241 21.15 -7.06 29.35
C HIS A 241 19.91 -7.20 30.26
N LEU A 242 19.44 -6.10 30.86
CA LEU A 242 18.25 -6.12 31.72
C LEU A 242 16.99 -6.57 30.96
N LEU A 243 16.80 -6.09 29.74
CA LEU A 243 15.64 -6.38 28.90
C LEU A 243 15.67 -7.79 28.30
N MET A 244 16.84 -8.30 27.91
CA MET A 244 16.93 -9.51 27.09
C MET A 244 17.39 -10.75 27.88
N ALA A 245 18.18 -10.59 28.94
CA ALA A 245 18.71 -11.72 29.70
C ALA A 245 17.68 -12.33 30.67
N THR A 246 16.71 -11.54 31.15
CA THR A 246 15.72 -11.98 32.14
C THR A 246 14.35 -12.24 31.52
N GLN A 247 13.57 -13.16 32.11
CA GLN A 247 12.18 -13.39 31.70
C GLN A 247 11.30 -12.15 31.92
N LYS A 248 11.48 -11.46 33.05
CA LYS A 248 10.78 -10.20 33.35
C LYS A 248 11.09 -9.12 32.31
N GLY A 249 12.35 -8.96 31.93
CA GLY A 249 12.78 -8.05 30.86
C GLY A 249 12.09 -8.34 29.53
N ARG A 250 12.03 -9.62 29.13
CA ARG A 250 11.35 -10.03 27.89
C ARG A 250 9.86 -9.72 27.92
N TYR A 251 9.19 -9.88 29.06
CA TYR A 251 7.79 -9.45 29.22
C TYR A 251 7.64 -7.93 29.08
N ILE A 252 8.58 -7.13 29.60
CA ILE A 252 8.57 -5.67 29.40
C ILE A 252 8.67 -5.35 27.90
N VAL A 253 9.60 -5.98 27.18
CA VAL A 253 9.76 -5.79 25.72
C VAL A 253 8.47 -6.13 24.97
N VAL A 254 7.85 -7.28 25.26
CA VAL A 254 6.58 -7.69 24.64
C VAL A 254 5.47 -6.69 24.96
N SER A 255 5.36 -6.24 26.21
CA SER A 255 4.37 -5.22 26.61
C SER A 255 4.56 -3.91 25.85
N ILE A 256 5.80 -3.45 25.66
CA ILE A 256 6.09 -2.26 24.85
C ILE A 256 5.65 -2.45 23.39
N ILE A 257 5.93 -3.62 22.80
CA ILE A 257 5.49 -3.94 21.43
C ILE A 257 3.96 -3.91 21.32
N ILE A 258 3.25 -4.50 22.28
CA ILE A 258 1.77 -4.49 22.31
C ILE A 258 1.26 -3.05 22.39
N VAL A 259 1.83 -2.22 23.28
CA VAL A 259 1.44 -0.81 23.40
C VAL A 259 1.68 -0.05 22.09
N LEU A 260 2.83 -0.25 21.44
CA LEU A 260 3.12 0.36 20.14
C LEU A 260 2.10 -0.04 19.06
N LEU A 261 1.71 -1.31 19.01
CA LEU A 261 0.68 -1.81 18.09
C LEU A 261 -0.72 -1.24 18.42
N MET A 262 -1.07 -1.12 19.70
CA MET A 262 -2.32 -0.49 20.13
C MET A 262 -2.36 0.99 19.73
N VAL A 263 -1.28 1.73 19.96
CA VAL A 263 -1.16 3.13 19.54
C VAL A 263 -1.30 3.25 18.02
N PHE A 264 -0.61 2.40 17.26
CA PHE A 264 -0.73 2.35 15.81
C PHE A 264 -2.17 2.11 15.35
N TRP A 265 -2.85 1.13 15.96
CA TRP A 265 -4.24 0.81 15.63
C TRP A 265 -5.21 1.94 15.97
N LEU A 266 -5.11 2.52 17.17
CA LEU A 266 -5.94 3.66 17.60
C LEU A 266 -5.75 4.87 16.67
N TRP A 267 -4.52 5.16 16.27
CA TRP A 267 -4.25 6.27 15.35
C TRP A 267 -4.86 6.04 13.97
N ASN A 268 -4.81 4.81 13.45
CA ASN A 268 -5.48 4.47 12.19
C ASN A 268 -7.00 4.65 12.26
N ILE A 269 -7.63 4.37 13.42
CA ILE A 269 -9.06 4.67 13.63
C ILE A 269 -9.33 6.16 13.59
N ILE A 270 -8.50 6.98 14.24
CA ILE A 270 -8.64 8.44 14.23
C ILE A 270 -8.53 8.98 12.79
N VAL A 271 -7.56 8.49 12.03
CA VAL A 271 -7.37 8.84 10.61
C VAL A 271 -8.59 8.45 9.78
N ALA A 272 -9.08 7.22 9.93
CA ALA A 272 -10.28 6.75 9.22
C ALA A 272 -11.53 7.60 9.52
N LYS A 273 -11.74 7.98 10.79
CA LYS A 273 -12.85 8.87 11.17
C LYS A 273 -12.73 10.26 10.55
N LYS A 274 -11.51 10.81 10.48
CA LYS A 274 -11.25 12.12 9.88
C LYS A 274 -11.58 12.12 8.39
N LEU A 275 -11.27 11.05 7.68
CA LEU A 275 -11.57 10.91 6.24
C LEU A 275 -13.07 10.82 5.98
N LYS A 276 -13.78 9.97 6.73
CA LYS A 276 -15.24 9.84 6.58
C LYS A 276 -15.97 11.17 6.76
N LYS A 277 -15.52 12.00 7.71
CA LYS A 277 -16.10 13.33 7.95
C LYS A 277 -15.86 14.30 6.78
N ILE A 278 -14.78 14.14 6.01
CA ILE A 278 -14.49 14.98 4.84
C ILE A 278 -15.41 14.62 3.68
N ASP A 279 -15.71 13.33 3.51
CA ASP A 279 -16.62 12.84 2.46
C ASP A 279 -18.08 13.20 2.73
N GLU A 280 -18.49 13.34 4.00
CA GLU A 280 -19.85 13.77 4.39
C GLU A 280 -20.09 15.30 4.21
N ILE A 281 -19.04 16.09 3.97
CA ILE A 281 -19.11 17.56 3.82
C ILE A 281 -19.04 18.01 2.35
N LYS A 282 -18.66 17.11 1.44
CA LYS A 282 -18.59 17.34 -0.01
C LYS A 282 -19.82 16.80 -0.71
#